data_AF-G0P0N8-F1
#
_entry.id   AF-G0P0N8-F1
#
_cell.length_a   1.000
_cell.length_b   1.000
_cell.length_c   1.000
_cell.angle_alpha   90.00
_cell.angle_beta   90.00
_cell.angle_gamma   90.00
#
_symmetry.space_group_name_H-M   'P 1'
#
loop_
_entity.id
_entity.type
_entity.pdbx_description
1 polymer ?
#
loop_
_entity_poly.entity_id
_entity_poly.type
_entity_poly.pdbx_seq_one_letter_code
_entity_poly.pdbx_strand_id
1 'polypeptide(L)'
;MVNNEHTDMIRISAAKPHLRKSVTDTVARKVYGVIKVEDPIKVEGVLLNKPKIVFAGNKAASLPNSRGVPTDFNRAGNYAIAKELRNWEVVFNKKEEVVDGSVDNLRQEMKDSGMNALAPTITLIGQGSQPSTSLLCHPKRLPQPPKDQSSRAEI
;
A
#
# COMPACT_ATOMS: atom_id res chain seq x y z
N MET A 1 27.91 -11.53 -6.80
CA MET A 1 27.87 -10.69 -5.58
C MET A 1 27.18 -9.41 -5.98
N VAL A 2 25.88 -9.27 -5.72
CA VAL A 2 25.20 -7.99 -5.94
C VAL A 2 25.63 -7.10 -4.78
N ASN A 3 26.41 -6.06 -5.06
CA ASN A 3 26.95 -5.17 -4.05
C ASN A 3 25.81 -4.55 -3.25
N ASN A 4 25.85 -4.75 -1.93
CA ASN A 4 24.82 -4.33 -0.99
C ASN A 4 24.96 -2.85 -0.58
N GLU A 5 25.51 -2.02 -1.48
CA GLU A 5 25.96 -0.66 -1.22
C GLU A 5 24.87 0.22 -0.60
N HIS A 6 23.61 0.06 -1.03
CA HIS A 6 22.51 0.82 -0.48
C HIS A 6 22.19 0.42 0.97
N THR A 7 22.24 -0.87 1.29
CA THR A 7 22.04 -1.36 2.66
C THR A 7 23.15 -0.87 3.57
N ASP A 8 24.39 -0.89 3.08
CA ASP A 8 25.55 -0.40 3.83
C ASP A 8 25.46 1.12 4.04
N MET A 9 25.05 1.87 3.02
CA MET A 9 24.81 3.32 3.09
C MET A 9 23.73 3.65 4.13
N ILE A 10 22.62 2.89 4.15
CA ILE A 10 21.56 3.05 5.17
C ILE A 10 22.14 2.75 6.55
N ARG A 11 22.91 1.66 6.68
CA ARG A 11 23.51 1.26 7.96
C ARG A 11 24.43 2.33 8.54
N ILE A 12 25.25 2.97 7.71
CA ILE A 12 26.18 4.02 8.16
C ILE A 12 25.49 5.38 8.38
N SER A 13 24.42 5.68 7.63
CA SER A 13 23.76 7.00 7.65
C SER A 13 22.56 7.05 8.60
N ALA A 14 21.96 5.90 8.92
CA ALA A 14 20.88 5.82 9.88
C ALA A 14 21.43 6.07 11.29
N ALA A 15 20.86 7.06 11.97
CA ALA A 15 21.26 7.43 13.32
C ALA A 15 20.03 7.85 14.12
N LYS A 16 20.01 7.50 15.40
CA LYS A 16 18.92 7.86 16.31
C LYS A 16 18.87 9.40 16.47
N PRO A 17 17.70 10.01 16.72
CA PRO A 17 17.57 11.47 16.80
C PRO A 17 18.55 12.15 17.76
N HIS A 18 18.81 11.59 18.94
CA HIS A 18 19.76 12.15 19.91
C HIS A 18 21.21 12.14 19.41
N LEU A 19 21.60 11.10 18.65
CA LEU A 19 22.93 11.01 18.04
C LEU A 19 23.07 12.04 16.92
N ARG A 20 22.04 12.16 16.06
CA ARG A 20 22.00 13.18 15.00
C ARG A 20 22.16 14.58 15.57
N LYS A 21 21.39 14.91 16.62
CA LYS A 21 21.50 16.19 17.32
C LYS A 21 22.93 16.44 17.84
N SER A 22 23.52 15.47 18.56
CA SER A 22 24.87 15.62 19.11
C SER A 22 25.93 15.87 18.04
N VAL A 23 25.82 15.20 16.89
CA VAL A 23 26.73 15.40 15.74
C VAL A 23 26.52 16.79 15.15
N THR A 24 25.27 17.18 14.90
CA THR A 24 24.93 18.52 14.38
C THR A 24 25.44 19.63 15.30
N ASP A 25 25.20 19.53 16.61
CA ASP A 25 25.66 20.51 17.61
C ASP A 25 27.20 20.60 17.63
N THR A 26 27.88 19.46 17.44
CA THR A 26 29.35 19.42 17.37
C THR A 26 29.89 20.07 16.10
N VAL A 27 29.25 19.83 14.95
CA VAL A 27 29.61 20.49 13.69
C VAL A 27 29.35 21.99 13.78
N ALA A 28 28.19 22.41 14.30
CA ALA A 28 27.86 23.81 14.50
C ALA A 28 28.94 24.51 15.34
N ARG A 29 29.32 23.96 16.50
CA ARG A 29 30.40 24.47 17.36
C ARG A 29 31.75 24.63 16.66
N LYS A 30 32.10 23.76 15.73
CA LYS A 30 33.36 23.87 14.97
C LYS A 30 33.34 24.99 13.93
N VAL A 31 32.16 25.43 13.52
CA VAL A 31 31.96 26.53 12.55
C VAL A 31 31.85 27.89 13.26
N TYR A 32 31.54 27.91 14.56
CA TYR A 32 31.59 29.12 15.40
C TYR A 32 33.01 29.71 15.40
N GLY A 33 33.18 30.79 14.64
CA GLY A 33 34.47 31.42 14.37
C GLY A 33 34.57 31.98 12.94
N VAL A 34 33.84 31.37 12.00
CA VAL A 34 33.73 31.86 10.61
C VAL A 34 32.38 32.55 10.38
N ILE A 35 31.32 32.05 11.01
CA ILE A 35 29.95 32.58 10.86
C ILE A 35 29.27 32.54 12.24
N LYS A 36 28.44 33.54 12.54
CA LYS A 36 27.55 33.52 13.70
C LYS A 36 26.40 32.55 13.42
N VAL A 37 26.41 31.40 14.11
CA VAL A 37 25.32 30.42 14.08
C VAL A 37 24.39 30.72 15.27
N GLU A 38 23.09 30.60 15.08
CA GLU A 38 22.11 30.77 16.17
C GLU A 38 21.82 29.43 16.86
N ASP A 39 21.36 29.48 18.11
CA ASP A 39 20.96 28.29 18.84
C ASP A 39 19.68 27.66 18.24
N PRO A 40 19.50 26.32 18.38
CA PRO A 40 18.29 25.66 17.91
C PRO A 40 17.02 26.26 18.50
N ILE A 41 16.07 26.62 17.62
CA ILE A 41 14.79 27.19 18.02
C ILE A 41 13.92 26.11 18.68
N LYS A 42 13.45 26.39 19.90
CA LYS A 42 12.44 25.58 20.57
C LYS A 42 11.06 25.94 20.03
N VAL A 43 10.32 24.93 19.59
CA VAL A 43 8.97 25.09 19.04
C VAL A 43 8.00 24.35 19.94
N GLU A 44 6.90 25.01 20.29
CA GLU A 44 5.78 24.37 20.99
C GLU A 44 4.93 23.60 19.98
N GLY A 45 4.72 22.31 20.25
CA GLY A 45 3.90 21.43 19.43
C GLY A 45 2.74 20.86 20.23
N VAL A 46 1.62 20.58 19.56
CA VAL A 46 0.45 19.90 20.14
C VAL A 46 0.41 18.46 19.67
N LEU A 47 0.30 17.51 20.60
CA LEU A 47 0.06 16.11 20.28
C LEU A 47 -1.44 15.85 20.15
N LEU A 48 -1.88 15.44 18.96
CA LEU A 48 -3.28 15.09 18.73
C LEU A 48 -3.64 13.75 19.37
N ASN A 49 -4.91 13.62 19.77
CA ASN A 49 -5.45 12.35 20.28
C ASN A 49 -5.47 11.29 19.17
N LYS A 50 -5.21 10.04 19.56
CA LYS A 50 -5.26 8.91 18.63
C LYS A 50 -6.70 8.67 18.14
N PRO A 51 -6.92 8.42 16.84
CA PRO A 51 -8.25 8.14 16.33
C PRO A 51 -8.75 6.78 16.81
N LYS A 52 -10.07 6.65 16.95
CA LYS A 52 -10.72 5.36 17.19
C LYS A 52 -10.97 4.66 15.85
N ILE A 53 -10.34 3.51 15.66
CA ILE A 53 -10.52 2.68 14.45
C ILE A 53 -11.51 1.59 14.77
N VAL A 54 -12.60 1.49 13.99
CA VAL A 54 -13.71 0.57 14.25
C VAL A 54 -13.88 -0.41 13.09
N PHE A 55 -14.00 -1.69 13.44
CA PHE A 55 -14.24 -2.83 12.55
C PHE A 55 -15.71 -3.28 12.63
N ALA A 56 -16.08 -4.29 11.84
CA ALA A 56 -17.43 -4.86 11.85
C ALA A 56 -17.90 -5.23 13.26
N GLY A 57 -19.17 -5.01 13.56
CA GLY A 57 -19.74 -5.25 14.89
C GLY A 57 -19.25 -4.28 15.97
N ASN A 58 -18.82 -3.08 15.59
CA ASN A 58 -18.35 -2.01 16.50
C ASN A 58 -17.12 -2.42 17.34
N LYS A 59 -16.28 -3.33 16.83
CA LYS A 59 -15.04 -3.75 17.48
C LYS A 59 -13.95 -2.72 17.26
N ALA A 60 -13.39 -2.16 18.33
CA ALA A 60 -12.33 -1.15 18.23
C ALA A 60 -10.95 -1.81 18.10
N ALA A 61 -10.11 -1.25 17.23
CA ALA A 61 -8.71 -1.64 17.12
C ALA A 61 -7.95 -1.31 18.41
N SER A 62 -7.01 -2.17 18.79
CA SER A 62 -6.10 -1.86 19.88
C SER A 62 -4.97 -0.99 19.34
N LEU A 63 -4.89 0.24 19.83
CA LEU A 63 -3.77 1.13 19.57
C LEU A 63 -2.81 1.07 20.76
N PRO A 64 -1.49 1.05 20.54
CA PRO A 64 -0.52 0.98 21.62
C PRO A 64 -0.63 2.19 22.56
N ASN A 65 -0.62 1.93 23.87
CA ASN A 65 -0.73 2.95 24.92
C ASN A 65 0.58 3.72 25.19
N SER A 66 1.66 3.43 24.46
CA SER A 66 2.93 4.14 24.65
C SER A 66 2.76 5.62 24.27
N ARG A 67 3.31 6.51 25.13
CA ARG A 67 3.48 7.95 24.86
C ARG A 67 4.48 8.12 23.72
N GLY A 68 4.01 7.94 22.50
CA GLY A 68 4.77 8.01 21.25
C GLY A 68 3.83 7.76 20.08
N VAL A 69 4.35 7.92 18.86
CA VAL A 69 3.61 7.63 17.64
C VAL A 69 3.90 6.19 17.18
N PRO A 70 3.16 5.20 17.68
CA PRO A 70 2.81 4.07 16.83
C PRO A 70 1.34 4.23 16.48
N THR A 71 1.11 4.64 15.23
CA THR A 71 -0.20 4.59 14.56
C THR A 71 -0.54 3.18 14.11
N ASP A 72 0.34 2.22 14.34
CA ASP A 72 0.10 0.83 14.02
C ASP A 72 -0.97 0.25 14.94
N PHE A 73 -1.87 -0.52 14.35
CA PHE A 73 -2.95 -1.20 15.04
C PHE A 73 -3.11 -2.59 14.45
N ASN A 74 -3.53 -3.54 15.26
CA ASN A 74 -3.90 -4.86 14.78
C ASN A 74 -5.38 -4.87 14.38
N ARG A 75 -5.70 -5.69 13.37
CA ARG A 75 -7.09 -5.99 12.96
C ARG A 75 -7.87 -6.52 14.17
N ALA A 76 -8.98 -5.87 14.54
CA ALA A 76 -9.83 -6.29 15.67
C ALA A 76 -11.04 -7.16 15.26
N GLY A 77 -11.02 -7.69 14.04
CA GLY A 77 -12.07 -8.53 13.47
C GLY A 77 -12.22 -8.29 11.98
N ASN A 78 -13.41 -8.58 11.43
CA ASN A 78 -13.68 -8.44 10.01
C ASN A 78 -13.71 -6.96 9.58
N TYR A 79 -13.41 -6.71 8.31
CA TYR A 79 -13.51 -5.36 7.74
C TYR A 79 -14.92 -4.78 7.95
N ALA A 80 -14.98 -3.47 8.25
CA ALA A 80 -16.24 -2.76 8.44
C ALA A 80 -17.17 -2.91 7.21
N ILE A 81 -16.59 -2.94 6.01
CA ILE A 81 -17.26 -3.28 4.76
C ILE A 81 -16.42 -4.35 4.05
N ALA A 82 -16.79 -5.61 4.20
CA ALA A 82 -16.14 -6.69 3.47
C ALA A 82 -16.77 -6.85 2.08
N LYS A 83 -15.93 -6.91 1.05
CA LYS A 83 -16.36 -7.16 -0.33
C LYS A 83 -16.20 -8.63 -0.69
N GLU A 84 -16.97 -9.04 -1.68
CA GLU A 84 -16.90 -10.38 -2.25
C GLU A 84 -16.06 -10.38 -3.53
N LEU A 85 -15.25 -11.40 -3.70
CA LEU A 85 -14.38 -11.60 -4.86
C LEU A 85 -14.77 -12.91 -5.54
N ARG A 86 -15.53 -12.82 -6.64
CA ARG A 86 -16.07 -13.97 -7.37
C ARG A 86 -15.25 -14.39 -8.58
N ASN A 87 -14.93 -13.43 -9.45
CA ASN A 87 -14.29 -13.67 -10.74
C ASN A 87 -12.91 -13.01 -10.75
N TRP A 88 -11.88 -13.78 -10.43
CA TRP A 88 -10.52 -13.28 -10.34
C TRP A 88 -9.51 -14.36 -10.74
N GLU A 89 -8.32 -13.93 -11.11
CA GLU A 89 -7.28 -14.78 -11.68
C GLU A 89 -5.94 -14.50 -11.00
N VAL A 90 -5.14 -15.54 -10.82
CA VAL A 90 -3.75 -15.46 -10.37
C VAL A 90 -2.87 -15.99 -11.48
N VAL A 91 -1.92 -15.17 -11.89
CA VAL A 91 -1.04 -15.47 -13.03
C VAL A 91 0.39 -15.64 -12.53
N PHE A 92 1.00 -16.78 -12.85
CA PHE A 92 2.40 -17.07 -12.54
C PHE A 92 3.24 -17.10 -13.82
N ASN A 93 4.47 -16.60 -13.76
CA ASN A 93 5.37 -16.61 -14.91
C ASN A 93 6.00 -17.99 -15.10
N LYS A 94 6.16 -18.77 -14.02
CA LYS A 94 6.73 -20.12 -14.08
C LYS A 94 5.90 -21.07 -13.24
N LYS A 95 5.85 -22.34 -13.65
CA LYS A 95 5.18 -23.40 -12.89
C LYS A 95 5.79 -23.57 -11.48
N GLU A 96 7.09 -23.31 -11.35
CA GLU A 96 7.85 -23.35 -10.10
C GLU A 96 7.51 -22.20 -9.13
N GLU A 97 6.85 -21.13 -9.61
CA GLU A 97 6.41 -20.00 -8.77
C GLU A 97 5.08 -20.27 -8.06
N VAL A 98 4.38 -21.35 -8.44
CA VAL A 98 3.21 -21.81 -7.69
C VAL A 98 3.72 -22.39 -6.37
N VAL A 99 3.89 -21.52 -5.37
CA VAL A 99 4.19 -21.94 -4.01
C VAL A 99 2.94 -22.63 -3.48
N ASP A 100 3.04 -23.95 -3.24
CA ASP A 100 1.95 -24.76 -2.73
C ASP A 100 1.26 -24.08 -1.54
N GLY A 101 -0.06 -23.89 -1.66
CA GLY A 101 -0.88 -23.28 -0.62
C GLY A 101 -0.83 -21.76 -0.52
N SER A 102 0.00 -21.03 -1.29
CA SER A 102 0.05 -19.55 -1.23
C SER A 102 -1.29 -18.89 -1.58
N VAL A 103 -1.96 -19.38 -2.63
CA VAL A 103 -3.29 -18.90 -3.05
C VAL A 103 -4.34 -19.25 -1.99
N ASP A 104 -4.26 -20.44 -1.38
CA ASP A 104 -5.19 -20.84 -0.34
C ASP A 104 -4.98 -20.08 0.97
N ASN A 105 -3.73 -19.79 1.35
CA ASN A 105 -3.39 -18.93 2.48
C ASN A 105 -3.94 -17.52 2.29
N LEU A 106 -3.80 -16.95 1.09
CA LEU A 106 -4.39 -15.66 0.76
C LEU A 106 -5.92 -15.70 0.87
N ARG A 107 -6.56 -16.73 0.34
CA ARG A 107 -8.02 -16.92 0.44
C ARG A 107 -8.49 -17.10 1.88
N GLN A 108 -7.71 -17.81 2.69
CA GLN A 108 -8.00 -18.02 4.10
C GLN A 108 -7.94 -16.69 4.84
N GLU A 109 -6.89 -15.88 4.63
CA GLU A 109 -6.82 -14.54 5.23
C GLU A 109 -7.92 -13.59 4.75
N MET A 110 -8.35 -13.70 3.49
CA MET A 110 -9.53 -12.97 3.00
C MET A 110 -10.79 -13.37 3.77
N LYS A 111 -11.03 -14.68 3.97
CA LYS A 111 -12.16 -15.19 4.77
C LYS A 111 -12.08 -14.76 6.22
N ASP A 112 -10.90 -14.82 6.83
CA ASP A 112 -10.66 -14.41 8.21
C ASP A 112 -10.79 -12.88 8.39
N SER A 113 -10.72 -12.13 7.30
CA SER A 113 -11.07 -10.70 7.25
C SER A 113 -12.56 -10.43 6.99
N GLY A 114 -13.37 -11.46 6.82
CA GLY A 114 -14.79 -11.39 6.47
C GLY A 114 -15.08 -11.24 4.98
N MET A 115 -14.08 -11.29 4.11
CA MET A 115 -14.29 -11.27 2.65
C MET A 115 -14.68 -12.66 2.16
N ASN A 116 -15.70 -12.74 1.32
CA ASN A 116 -16.02 -13.98 0.62
C ASN A 116 -15.20 -14.04 -0.69
N ALA A 117 -14.14 -14.84 -0.70
CA ALA A 117 -13.29 -15.03 -1.89
C ALA A 117 -13.48 -16.43 -2.48
N LEU A 118 -14.03 -16.50 -3.69
CA LEU A 118 -14.11 -17.74 -4.46
C LEU A 118 -12.72 -18.19 -4.92
N ALA A 119 -12.60 -19.44 -5.39
CA ALA A 119 -11.35 -19.92 -5.94
C ALA A 119 -11.01 -19.14 -7.22
N PRO A 120 -9.76 -18.64 -7.37
CA PRO A 120 -9.35 -17.96 -8.60
C PRO A 120 -9.13 -18.96 -9.73
N THR A 121 -9.16 -18.45 -10.95
CA THR A 121 -8.52 -19.10 -12.09
C THR A 121 -7.00 -18.98 -11.94
N ILE A 122 -6.25 -20.07 -12.15
CA ILE A 122 -4.78 -20.05 -12.12
C ILE A 122 -4.25 -20.20 -13.54
N THR A 123 -3.42 -19.25 -13.97
CA THR A 123 -2.84 -19.21 -15.32
C THR A 123 -1.32 -19.17 -15.25
N LEU A 124 -0.66 -19.91 -16.13
CA LEU A 124 0.80 -20.01 -16.23
C LEU A 124 1.27 -19.43 -17.56
N ILE A 125 2.20 -18.47 -17.52
CA ILE A 125 2.81 -17.88 -18.72
C ILE A 125 4.12 -18.60 -19.02
N GLY A 126 4.10 -19.85 -19.50
CA GLY A 126 5.33 -20.63 -19.75
C GLY A 126 5.23 -21.76 -20.78
N GLN A 127 5.77 -21.49 -21.98
CA GLN A 127 6.00 -22.32 -23.17
C GLN A 127 4.77 -22.83 -23.96
N GLY A 128 4.40 -22.08 -25.00
CA GLY A 128 3.85 -22.63 -26.26
C GLY A 128 2.35 -22.86 -26.37
N SER A 129 1.54 -22.75 -25.32
CA SER A 129 0.09 -22.75 -25.50
C SER A 129 -0.36 -21.37 -25.95
N GLN A 130 -0.86 -21.27 -27.19
CA GLN A 130 -1.66 -20.14 -27.63
C GLN A 130 -2.65 -19.72 -26.54
N PRO A 131 -2.91 -18.42 -26.34
CA PRO A 131 -4.00 -18.00 -25.48
C PRO A 131 -5.27 -18.66 -26.00
N SER A 132 -5.91 -19.48 -25.15
CA SER A 132 -7.28 -19.95 -25.40
C SER A 132 -8.11 -18.72 -25.73
N THR A 133 -8.53 -18.65 -26.98
CA THR A 133 -9.19 -17.52 -27.61
C THR A 133 -10.65 -17.44 -27.19
N SER A 134 -10.93 -17.64 -25.89
CA SER A 134 -12.26 -17.49 -25.31
C SER A 134 -12.47 -16.12 -24.66
N LEU A 135 -11.42 -15.32 -24.48
CA LEU A 135 -11.53 -13.89 -24.20
C LEU A 135 -11.26 -13.07 -25.46
N LEU A 136 -12.13 -13.26 -26.46
CA LEU A 136 -12.46 -12.18 -27.37
C LEU A 136 -13.11 -11.09 -26.50
N CYS A 137 -12.28 -10.16 -26.03
CA CYS A 137 -12.71 -8.83 -25.63
C CYS A 137 -13.60 -8.33 -26.78
N HIS A 138 -14.91 -8.43 -26.62
CA HIS A 138 -15.81 -7.65 -27.45
C HIS A 138 -15.46 -6.20 -27.16
N PRO A 139 -14.99 -5.42 -28.15
CA PRO A 139 -14.90 -4.00 -27.96
C PRO A 139 -16.33 -3.56 -27.66
N LYS A 140 -16.58 -3.11 -26.42
CA LYS A 140 -17.79 -2.35 -26.10
C LYS A 140 -17.79 -1.20 -27.12
N ARG A 141 -18.63 -1.31 -28.15
CA ARG A 141 -18.96 -0.18 -29.00
C ARG A 141 -19.37 0.92 -28.06
N LEU A 142 -18.59 2.01 -28.04
CA LEU A 142 -19.06 3.26 -27.49
C LEU A 142 -20.42 3.56 -28.16
N PRO A 143 -21.46 3.91 -27.39
CA PRO A 143 -22.72 4.31 -27.98
C PRO A 143 -22.45 5.46 -28.95
N GLN A 144 -22.86 5.28 -30.21
CA GLN A 144 -22.78 6.38 -31.17
C GLN A 144 -23.73 7.49 -30.70
N PRO A 145 -23.29 8.77 -30.77
CA PRO A 145 -24.21 9.87 -30.53
C PRO A 145 -25.35 9.81 -31.54
N PRO A 146 -26.58 10.21 -31.14
CA PRO A 146 -27.71 10.25 -32.04
C PRO A 146 -27.38 11.12 -33.25
N LYS A 147 -27.67 10.58 -34.44
CA LYS A 147 -27.66 11.34 -35.68
C LYS A 147 -28.87 12.25 -35.67
N ASP A 148 -28.70 13.50 -35.30
CA ASP A 148 -29.69 14.52 -35.59
C ASP A 148 -29.73 14.75 -37.10
N GLN A 149 -30.72 14.14 -37.74
CA GLN A 149 -31.22 14.58 -39.03
C GLN A 149 -32.46 15.45 -38.79
N SER A 150 -32.35 16.70 -39.24
CA SER A 150 -33.40 17.44 -39.96
C SER A 150 -34.59 18.00 -39.18
N SER A 151 -34.58 19.32 -39.00
CA SER A 151 -35.57 20.27 -39.56
C SER A 151 -35.15 21.68 -39.10
N ARG A 152 -34.65 22.57 -39.96
CA ARG A 152 -35.37 23.41 -40.94
C ARG A 152 -36.68 24.01 -40.40
N ALA A 153 -36.58 25.23 -39.91
CA ALA A 153 -37.56 26.31 -39.98
C ALA A 153 -36.71 27.62 -39.94
N GLU A 154 -36.51 28.33 -41.05
CA GLU A 154 -37.35 29.46 -41.48
C GLU A 154 -37.73 30.36 -40.28
N ILE A 155 -37.02 31.48 -40.10
CA ILE A 155 -37.30 32.82 -40.66
C ILE A 155 -35.97 33.56 -40.84
#